data_AF-A0A263CXQ9-F1
#
_entry.id   AF-A0A263CXQ9-F1
#
_cell.length_a   1.000
_cell.length_b   1.000
_cell.length_c   1.000
_cell.angle_alpha   90.00
_cell.angle_beta   90.00
_cell.angle_gamma   90.00
#
_symmetry.space_group_name_H-M   'P 1'
#
loop_
_entity.id
_entity.type
_entity.pdbx_description
1 polymer ?
#
loop_
_entity_poly.entity_id
_entity_poly.type
_entity_poly.pdbx_seq_one_letter_code
_entity_poly.pdbx_strand_id
1 'polypeptide(L)'
;MSALVVTLAPPTMAQPADPDTSDARERYEELGVQAATTEEDLSEAEGLLEVKQRERESSDADLAAATQTADEAGVQQQQFQGAVDQFTSASFRGARLEPMSAALLSSSPQNFLERMSALNVIAGSNAEAMDAYRDTAAQASAGRTNAAAAQQRAQTAAAEAEALVAQVRTRKQDLSGQIAQVRGALADLPAADKAEIGQVQDNGSYLGPPGAANDALQAALSKRGAEYEWAATGPNEFDCSGLTSWAYKQAGIAIPRTSRQQYTAGKAVSLDALQPGDLLFYDDGTGDPGAIHHVGMFVGAGKMVDAPTEGQLVDVRSMRGDEPMRVRDVLGDLNTRRDLAYTTVMTVLDNLHRKAWVARDRDGRAYRYWPLVGRQEAAAHALRRVLDSTGDPEGVLLHFAQTASEAESDILRKALRRKPRKR
;
A
#
# COMPACT_ATOMS: atom_id res chain seq x y z
N MET A 1 21.42 7.57 -85.01
CA MET A 1 21.05 6.24 -84.48
C MET A 1 21.45 6.22 -83.00
N SER A 2 20.50 6.50 -82.11
CA SER A 2 20.73 6.56 -80.67
C SER A 2 20.42 5.20 -80.06
N ALA A 3 21.42 4.57 -79.43
CA ALA A 3 21.29 3.31 -78.73
C ALA A 3 20.85 3.56 -77.28
N LEU A 4 19.69 3.03 -76.91
CA LEU A 4 19.13 3.06 -75.57
C LEU A 4 19.73 1.90 -74.76
N VAL A 5 20.56 2.22 -73.76
CA VAL A 5 21.09 1.24 -72.80
C VAL A 5 20.09 1.12 -71.65
N VAL A 6 19.45 -0.03 -71.52
CA VAL A 6 18.58 -0.38 -70.39
C VAL A 6 19.46 -1.05 -69.33
N THR A 7 19.70 -0.37 -68.21
CA THR A 7 20.34 -0.94 -67.02
C THR A 7 19.28 -1.61 -66.15
N LEU A 8 19.36 -2.94 -65.99
CA LEU A 8 18.59 -3.73 -65.04
C LEU A 8 19.12 -3.48 -63.62
N ALA A 9 18.24 -3.02 -62.72
CA ALA A 9 18.54 -2.91 -61.28
C ALA A 9 18.56 -4.31 -60.64
N PRO A 10 19.46 -4.60 -59.68
CA PRO A 10 19.47 -5.86 -58.96
C PRO A 10 18.23 -5.99 -58.07
N PRO A 11 17.75 -7.22 -57.78
CA PRO A 11 16.62 -7.43 -56.89
C PRO A 11 16.98 -6.94 -55.48
N THR A 12 16.19 -5.99 -54.99
CA THR A 12 16.21 -5.55 -53.59
C THR A 12 15.90 -6.76 -52.72
N MET A 13 16.90 -7.30 -52.05
CA MET A 13 16.65 -8.23 -50.96
C MET A 13 15.91 -7.47 -49.86
N ALA A 14 14.67 -7.88 -49.59
CA ALA A 14 13.92 -7.42 -48.44
C ALA A 14 14.76 -7.72 -47.20
N GLN A 15 15.12 -6.67 -46.48
CA GLN A 15 15.67 -6.75 -45.15
C GLN A 15 14.67 -7.52 -44.28
N PRO A 16 15.08 -8.55 -43.50
CA PRO A 16 14.16 -9.23 -42.62
C PRO A 16 13.54 -8.18 -41.68
N ALA A 17 12.22 -8.21 -41.52
CA ALA A 17 11.53 -7.36 -40.56
C ALA A 17 12.18 -7.57 -39.19
N ASP A 18 12.61 -6.47 -38.56
CA ASP A 18 13.04 -6.50 -37.17
C ASP A 18 11.92 -7.15 -36.33
N PRO A 19 12.25 -8.07 -35.40
CA PRO A 19 11.26 -8.55 -34.44
C PRO A 19 10.66 -7.34 -33.72
N ASP A 20 9.33 -7.31 -33.67
CA ASP A 20 8.50 -6.16 -33.29
C ASP A 20 8.97 -5.53 -31.97
N THR A 21 9.61 -4.36 -32.01
CA THR A 21 10.18 -3.68 -30.82
C THR A 21 9.08 -3.29 -29.81
N SER A 22 7.83 -3.16 -30.29
CA SER A 22 6.64 -2.93 -29.46
C SER A 22 6.41 -4.08 -28.48
N ASP A 23 6.55 -5.34 -28.93
CA ASP A 23 6.26 -6.53 -28.12
C ASP A 23 7.26 -6.69 -26.95
N ALA A 24 8.52 -6.26 -27.14
CA ALA A 24 9.54 -6.37 -26.10
C ALA A 24 9.29 -5.37 -24.95
N ARG A 25 8.90 -4.13 -25.28
CA ARG A 25 8.56 -3.10 -24.29
C ARG A 25 7.30 -3.46 -23.53
N GLU A 26 6.25 -3.89 -24.24
CA GLU A 26 4.99 -4.35 -23.63
C GLU A 26 5.25 -5.49 -22.64
N ARG A 27 6.03 -6.50 -23.03
CA ARG A 27 6.38 -7.60 -22.15
C ARG A 27 7.15 -7.17 -20.89
N TYR A 28 8.08 -6.23 -21.01
CA TYR A 28 8.83 -5.69 -19.87
C TYR A 28 7.89 -4.96 -18.90
N GLU A 29 6.97 -4.14 -19.41
CA GLU A 29 5.99 -3.41 -18.61
C GLU A 29 5.00 -4.38 -17.93
N GLU A 30 4.51 -5.40 -18.63
CA GLU A 30 3.68 -6.46 -18.06
C GLU A 30 4.36 -7.23 -16.92
N LEU A 31 5.63 -7.61 -17.10
CA LEU A 31 6.42 -8.26 -16.05
C LEU A 31 6.61 -7.34 -14.84
N GLY A 32 6.81 -6.05 -15.08
CA GLY A 32 6.89 -5.03 -14.04
C GLY A 32 5.60 -4.95 -13.22
N VAL A 33 4.44 -4.95 -13.88
CA VAL A 33 3.13 -4.99 -13.23
C VAL A 33 2.94 -6.26 -12.40
N GLN A 34 3.30 -7.44 -12.94
CA GLN A 34 3.20 -8.70 -12.20
C GLN A 34 4.05 -8.72 -10.93
N ALA A 35 5.27 -8.17 -11.01
CA ALA A 35 6.16 -8.02 -9.87
C ALA A 35 5.59 -7.04 -8.83
N ALA A 36 5.06 -5.90 -9.26
CA ALA A 36 4.43 -4.92 -8.37
C ALA A 36 3.20 -5.48 -7.63
N THR A 37 2.35 -6.26 -8.32
CA THR A 37 1.24 -6.97 -7.67
C THR A 37 1.73 -7.91 -6.58
N THR A 38 2.79 -8.69 -6.86
CA THR A 38 3.36 -9.65 -5.90
C THR A 38 4.03 -8.95 -4.72
N GLU A 39 4.63 -7.78 -4.95
CA GLU A 39 5.19 -6.92 -3.90
C GLU A 39 4.12 -6.34 -2.97
N GLU A 40 3.01 -5.83 -3.52
CA GLU A 40 1.87 -5.35 -2.74
C GLU A 40 1.31 -6.48 -1.86
N ASP A 41 1.14 -7.66 -2.47
CA ASP A 41 0.77 -8.91 -1.81
C ASP A 41 1.72 -9.29 -0.67
N LEU A 42 3.03 -9.17 -0.90
CA LEU A 42 4.04 -9.47 0.10
C LEU A 42 3.97 -8.48 1.26
N SER A 43 3.88 -7.18 0.96
CA SER A 43 3.85 -6.12 1.97
C SER A 43 2.61 -6.24 2.88
N GLU A 44 1.45 -6.58 2.31
CA GLU A 44 0.24 -6.85 3.10
C GLU A 44 0.39 -8.09 3.99
N ALA A 45 0.99 -9.16 3.48
CA ALA A 45 1.25 -10.37 4.25
C ALA A 45 2.24 -10.12 5.39
N GLU A 46 3.26 -9.28 5.19
CA GLU A 46 4.20 -8.87 6.24
C GLU A 46 3.51 -8.04 7.33
N GLY A 47 2.66 -7.08 6.94
CA GLY A 47 1.88 -6.30 7.91
C GLY A 47 0.92 -7.17 8.73
N LEU A 48 0.25 -8.14 8.10
CA LEU A 48 -0.61 -9.09 8.79
C LEU A 48 0.18 -10.02 9.72
N LEU A 49 1.36 -10.48 9.28
CA LEU A 49 2.25 -11.29 10.11
C LEU A 49 2.67 -10.53 11.37
N GLU A 50 3.00 -9.24 11.27
CA GLU A 50 3.35 -8.43 12.44
C GLU A 50 2.20 -8.35 13.45
N VAL A 51 0.96 -8.14 12.96
CA VAL A 51 -0.24 -8.14 13.82
C VAL A 51 -0.42 -9.49 14.51
N LYS A 52 -0.27 -10.60 13.77
CA LYS A 52 -0.41 -11.96 14.32
C LYS A 52 0.71 -12.36 15.27
N GLN A 53 1.93 -11.85 15.06
CA GLN A 53 3.02 -12.01 16.02
C GLN A 53 2.70 -11.30 17.34
N ARG A 54 2.17 -10.07 17.30
CA ARG A 54 1.72 -9.37 18.51
C ARG A 54 0.57 -10.09 19.23
N GLU A 55 -0.38 -10.63 18.49
CA GLU A 55 -1.48 -11.43 19.05
C GLU A 55 -0.98 -12.71 19.72
N ARG A 56 0.00 -13.39 19.12
CA ARG A 56 0.68 -14.54 19.70
C ARG A 56 1.39 -14.15 21.00
N GLU A 57 2.19 -13.10 21.00
CA GLU A 57 2.91 -12.63 22.20
C GLU A 57 1.94 -12.32 23.35
N SER A 58 0.82 -11.65 23.05
CA SER A 58 -0.22 -11.38 24.03
C SER A 58 -0.85 -12.68 24.56
N SER A 59 -1.11 -13.65 23.68
CA SER A 59 -1.73 -14.93 24.07
C SER A 59 -0.78 -15.80 24.89
N ASP A 60 0.51 -15.78 24.59
CA ASP A 60 1.55 -16.48 25.35
C ASP A 60 1.68 -15.88 26.77
N ALA A 61 1.57 -14.55 26.89
CA ALA A 61 1.55 -13.86 28.18
C ALA A 61 0.29 -14.22 29.01
N ASP A 62 -0.89 -14.25 28.38
CA ASP A 62 -2.14 -14.66 29.03
C ASP A 62 -2.06 -16.11 29.53
N LEU A 63 -1.48 -17.01 28.73
CA LEU A 63 -1.24 -18.39 29.13
C LEU A 63 -0.33 -18.46 30.36
N ALA A 64 0.81 -17.75 30.35
CA ALA A 64 1.72 -17.74 31.47
C ALA A 64 1.04 -17.27 32.77
N ALA A 65 0.26 -16.18 32.69
CA ALA A 65 -0.49 -15.65 33.84
C ALA A 65 -1.59 -16.62 34.33
N ALA A 66 -2.31 -17.25 33.41
CA ALA A 66 -3.36 -18.22 33.74
C ALA A 66 -2.77 -19.49 34.37
N THR A 67 -1.65 -20.00 33.83
CA THR A 67 -0.92 -21.14 34.41
C THR A 67 -0.42 -20.81 35.81
N GLN A 68 0.19 -19.64 36.02
CA GLN A 68 0.62 -19.22 37.35
C GLN A 68 -0.56 -19.16 38.34
N THR A 69 -1.69 -18.58 37.94
CA THR A 69 -2.90 -18.52 38.78
C THR A 69 -3.41 -19.92 39.13
N ALA A 70 -3.41 -20.84 38.15
CA ALA A 70 -3.83 -22.22 38.37
C ALA A 70 -2.89 -22.98 39.33
N ASP A 71 -1.58 -22.75 39.21
CA ASP A 71 -0.57 -23.35 40.07
C ASP A 71 -0.68 -22.82 41.51
N GLU A 72 -0.81 -21.50 41.69
CA GLU A 72 -1.00 -20.86 42.99
C GLU A 72 -2.27 -21.37 43.69
N ALA A 73 -3.39 -21.44 42.96
CA ALA A 73 -4.64 -21.99 43.48
C ALA A 73 -4.52 -23.48 43.82
N GLY A 74 -3.77 -24.24 43.02
CA GLY A 74 -3.45 -25.65 43.30
C GLY A 74 -2.64 -25.85 44.59
N VAL A 75 -1.64 -24.99 44.83
CA VAL A 75 -0.86 -24.99 46.07
C VAL A 75 -1.74 -24.66 47.28
N GLN A 76 -2.60 -23.63 47.18
CA GLN A 76 -3.53 -23.27 48.26
C GLN A 76 -4.51 -24.39 48.57
N GLN A 77 -5.08 -25.02 47.55
CA GLN A 77 -5.96 -26.18 47.72
C GLN A 77 -5.27 -27.31 48.50
N GLN A 78 -4.01 -27.63 48.16
CA GLN A 78 -3.23 -28.68 48.84
C GLN A 78 -2.97 -28.37 50.32
N GLN A 79 -2.81 -27.10 50.70
CA GLN A 79 -2.61 -26.70 52.10
C GLN A 79 -3.82 -27.05 52.97
N PHE A 80 -5.04 -26.80 52.48
CA PHE A 80 -6.26 -27.13 53.22
C PHE A 80 -6.63 -28.61 53.12
N GLN A 81 -6.21 -29.30 52.06
CA GLN A 81 -6.47 -30.73 51.88
C GLN A 81 -5.96 -31.57 53.04
N GLY A 82 -4.76 -31.27 53.57
CA GLY A 82 -4.21 -31.99 54.72
C GLY A 82 -5.07 -31.89 55.99
N ALA A 83 -5.62 -30.70 56.28
CA ALA A 83 -6.52 -30.49 57.41
C ALA A 83 -7.85 -31.24 57.21
N VAL A 84 -8.37 -31.22 55.98
CA VAL A 84 -9.59 -31.95 55.59
C VAL A 84 -9.40 -33.46 55.73
N ASP A 85 -8.26 -34.00 55.28
CA ASP A 85 -7.93 -35.43 55.37
C ASP A 85 -7.76 -35.89 56.82
N GLN A 86 -7.12 -35.07 57.65
CA GLN A 86 -6.96 -35.35 59.08
C GLN A 86 -8.32 -35.37 59.80
N PHE A 87 -9.18 -34.39 59.54
CA PHE A 87 -10.54 -34.36 60.09
C PHE A 87 -11.38 -35.56 59.63
N THR A 88 -11.32 -35.88 58.34
CA THR A 88 -12.07 -36.98 57.73
C THR A 88 -11.63 -38.31 58.33
N SER A 89 -10.32 -38.57 58.38
CA SER A 89 -9.76 -39.80 58.96
C SER A 89 -10.08 -39.96 60.46
N ALA A 90 -10.01 -38.89 61.26
CA ALA A 90 -10.38 -38.91 62.67
C ALA A 90 -11.88 -39.19 62.86
N SER A 91 -12.73 -38.63 61.99
CA SER A 91 -14.18 -38.84 62.01
C SER A 91 -14.56 -40.29 61.71
N PHE A 92 -13.93 -40.90 60.70
CA PHE A 92 -14.19 -42.30 60.30
C PHE A 92 -13.62 -43.34 61.27
N ARG A 93 -12.54 -43.03 62.01
CA ARG A 93 -11.96 -43.94 63.02
C ARG A 93 -12.72 -44.00 64.34
N GLY A 94 -13.90 -43.37 64.44
CA GLY A 94 -14.73 -43.40 65.65
C GLY A 94 -14.28 -42.46 66.77
N ALA A 95 -13.26 -41.63 66.55
CA ALA A 95 -12.71 -40.68 67.53
C ALA A 95 -13.70 -39.56 67.92
N ARG A 96 -14.90 -39.50 67.32
CA ARG A 96 -15.97 -38.57 67.72
C ARG A 96 -16.71 -38.98 68.99
N LEU A 97 -16.74 -40.28 69.32
CA LEU A 97 -17.55 -40.79 70.44
C LEU A 97 -16.79 -40.81 71.77
N GLU A 98 -15.47 -41.00 71.74
CA GLU A 98 -14.61 -41.02 72.95
C GLU A 98 -14.57 -39.68 73.71
N PRO A 99 -14.41 -38.51 73.06
CA PRO A 99 -14.34 -37.22 73.76
C PRO A 99 -15.68 -36.81 74.37
N MET A 100 -16.79 -37.09 73.69
CA MET A 100 -18.15 -36.79 74.21
C MET A 100 -18.50 -37.69 75.40
N SER A 101 -18.17 -38.98 75.33
CA SER A 101 -18.34 -39.90 76.46
C SER A 101 -17.42 -39.54 77.63
N ALA A 102 -16.16 -39.16 77.37
CA ALA A 102 -15.24 -38.69 78.41
C ALA A 102 -15.62 -37.33 79.02
N ALA A 103 -16.28 -36.44 78.28
CA ALA A 103 -16.83 -35.18 78.81
C ALA A 103 -18.05 -35.43 79.71
N LEU A 104 -18.98 -36.29 79.28
CA LEU A 104 -20.16 -36.72 80.05
C LEU A 104 -19.79 -37.48 81.34
N LEU A 105 -18.62 -38.13 81.37
CA LEU A 105 -18.10 -38.86 82.53
C LEU A 105 -17.16 -38.02 83.41
N SER A 106 -16.91 -36.74 83.09
CA SER A 106 -15.98 -35.90 83.86
C SER A 106 -16.56 -35.48 85.20
N SER A 107 -15.76 -35.58 86.26
CA SER A 107 -16.19 -35.40 87.66
C SER A 107 -16.14 -33.95 88.18
N SER A 108 -15.79 -32.97 87.33
CA SER A 108 -15.68 -31.55 87.70
C SER A 108 -16.36 -30.64 86.65
N PRO A 109 -17.28 -29.74 87.06
CA PRO A 109 -17.93 -28.79 86.16
C PRO A 109 -16.96 -27.89 85.38
N GLN A 110 -15.84 -27.47 85.97
CA GLN A 110 -14.81 -26.69 85.28
C GLN A 110 -14.13 -27.48 84.15
N ASN A 111 -13.80 -28.75 84.39
CA ASN A 111 -13.14 -29.62 83.41
C ASN A 111 -14.05 -29.92 82.21
N PHE A 112 -15.36 -30.05 82.45
CA PHE A 112 -16.36 -30.18 81.39
C PHE A 112 -16.40 -28.94 80.50
N LEU A 113 -16.47 -27.74 81.10
CA LEU A 113 -16.53 -26.47 80.35
C LEU A 113 -15.25 -26.20 79.55
N GLU A 114 -14.07 -26.49 80.10
CA GLU A 114 -12.79 -26.38 79.37
C GLU A 114 -12.74 -27.31 78.16
N ARG A 115 -13.18 -28.56 78.31
CA ARG A 115 -13.24 -29.54 77.21
C ARG A 115 -14.26 -29.15 76.15
N MET A 116 -15.43 -28.65 76.54
CA MET A 116 -16.45 -28.16 75.61
C MET A 116 -15.99 -26.91 74.85
N SER A 117 -15.28 -25.99 75.51
CA SER A 117 -14.68 -24.81 74.88
C SER A 117 -13.62 -25.21 73.85
N ALA A 118 -12.72 -26.14 74.21
CA ALA A 118 -11.70 -26.66 73.29
C ALA A 118 -12.32 -27.37 72.07
N LEU A 119 -13.37 -28.17 72.27
CA LEU A 119 -14.10 -28.82 71.17
C LEU A 119 -14.76 -27.81 70.25
N ASN A 120 -15.32 -26.71 70.79
CA ASN A 120 -15.95 -25.67 69.98
C ASN A 120 -14.92 -24.89 69.13
N VAL A 121 -13.73 -24.63 69.68
CA VAL A 121 -12.60 -24.03 68.93
C VAL A 121 -12.16 -24.96 67.78
N ILE A 122 -12.01 -26.26 68.05
CA ILE A 122 -11.65 -27.25 67.02
C ILE A 122 -12.75 -27.36 65.95
N ALA A 123 -14.02 -27.37 66.35
CA ALA A 123 -15.15 -27.44 65.41
C ALA A 123 -15.20 -26.20 64.50
N GLY A 124 -14.97 -25.00 65.05
CA GLY A 124 -14.85 -23.76 64.28
C GLY A 124 -13.69 -23.81 63.28
N SER A 125 -12.50 -24.18 63.76
CA SER A 125 -11.30 -24.30 62.91
C SER A 125 -11.46 -25.33 61.77
N ASN A 126 -12.11 -26.47 62.04
CA ASN A 126 -12.40 -27.46 61.00
C ASN A 126 -13.43 -26.95 59.99
N ALA A 127 -14.46 -26.21 60.43
CA ALA A 127 -15.44 -25.62 59.53
C ALA A 127 -14.78 -24.59 58.60
N GLU A 128 -13.95 -23.69 59.15
CA GLU A 128 -13.16 -22.73 58.38
C GLU A 128 -12.23 -23.42 57.37
N ALA A 129 -11.55 -24.50 57.76
CA ALA A 129 -10.68 -25.26 56.86
C ALA A 129 -11.47 -25.94 55.72
N MET A 130 -12.68 -26.44 55.98
CA MET A 130 -13.55 -27.04 54.94
C MET A 130 -14.06 -26.00 53.96
N ASP A 131 -14.47 -24.83 54.45
CA ASP A 131 -14.94 -23.75 53.59
C ASP A 131 -13.78 -23.19 52.75
N ALA A 132 -12.62 -22.96 53.36
CA ALA A 132 -11.40 -22.58 52.64
C ALA A 132 -10.98 -23.62 51.59
N TYR A 133 -11.07 -24.92 51.89
CA TYR A 133 -10.80 -25.98 50.93
C TYR A 133 -11.77 -25.95 49.75
N ARG A 134 -13.08 -25.74 49.99
CA ARG A 134 -14.08 -25.64 48.92
C ARG A 134 -13.82 -24.45 48.01
N ASP A 135 -13.53 -23.29 48.59
CA ASP A 135 -13.27 -22.06 47.85
C ASP A 135 -11.99 -22.18 47.00
N THR A 136 -10.90 -22.67 47.60
CA THR A 136 -9.62 -22.89 46.90
C THR A 136 -9.72 -23.99 45.84
N ALA A 137 -10.50 -25.06 46.07
CA ALA A 137 -10.77 -26.08 45.06
C ALA A 137 -11.57 -25.53 43.87
N ALA A 138 -12.55 -24.65 44.11
CA ALA A 138 -13.28 -23.96 43.06
C ALA A 138 -12.36 -23.03 42.26
N GLN A 139 -11.50 -22.26 42.94
CA GLN A 139 -10.49 -21.40 42.30
C GLN A 139 -9.48 -22.21 41.48
N ALA A 140 -9.00 -23.34 42.00
CA ALA A 140 -8.07 -24.22 41.27
C ALA A 140 -8.72 -24.81 40.01
N SER A 141 -9.98 -25.22 40.09
CA SER A 141 -10.75 -25.70 38.93
C SER A 141 -10.95 -24.61 37.88
N ALA A 142 -11.33 -23.40 38.32
CA ALA A 142 -11.48 -22.24 37.44
C ALA A 142 -10.14 -21.85 36.80
N GLY A 143 -9.05 -21.82 37.58
CA GLY A 143 -7.69 -21.54 37.11
C GLY A 143 -7.25 -22.52 36.03
N ARG A 144 -7.43 -23.83 36.24
CA ARG A 144 -7.12 -24.87 35.24
C ARG A 144 -7.94 -24.69 33.95
N THR A 145 -9.22 -24.34 34.08
CA THR A 145 -10.11 -24.10 32.93
C THR A 145 -9.64 -22.88 32.13
N ASN A 146 -9.28 -21.80 32.83
CA ASN A 146 -8.75 -20.58 32.21
C ASN A 146 -7.40 -20.82 31.54
N ALA A 147 -6.50 -21.58 32.17
CA ALA A 147 -5.21 -21.97 31.60
C ALA A 147 -5.38 -22.82 30.35
N ALA A 148 -6.30 -23.81 30.35
CA ALA A 148 -6.59 -24.61 29.17
C ALA A 148 -7.16 -23.77 28.01
N ALA A 149 -8.06 -22.83 28.32
CA ALA A 149 -8.59 -21.90 27.31
C ALA A 149 -7.52 -20.94 26.77
N ALA A 150 -6.63 -20.43 27.63
CA ALA A 150 -5.50 -19.60 27.22
C ALA A 150 -4.50 -20.38 26.37
N GLN A 151 -4.25 -21.65 26.70
CA GLN A 151 -3.38 -22.53 25.93
C GLN A 151 -3.92 -22.75 24.52
N GLN A 152 -5.23 -22.99 24.38
CA GLN A 152 -5.85 -23.13 23.07
C GLN A 152 -5.75 -21.84 22.25
N ARG A 153 -5.97 -20.66 22.86
CA ARG A 153 -5.80 -19.36 22.18
C ARG A 153 -4.36 -19.15 21.71
N ALA A 154 -3.38 -19.41 22.57
CA ALA A 154 -1.96 -19.31 22.23
C ALA A 154 -1.56 -20.26 21.09
N GLN A 155 -2.06 -21.50 21.11
CA GLN A 155 -1.82 -22.46 20.02
C GLN A 155 -2.43 -21.99 18.69
N THR A 156 -3.66 -21.48 18.70
CA THR A 156 -4.30 -20.93 17.49
C THR A 156 -3.50 -19.73 16.96
N ALA A 157 -3.16 -18.77 17.81
CA ALA A 157 -2.39 -17.59 17.42
C ALA A 157 -1.01 -17.97 16.87
N ALA A 158 -0.34 -18.95 17.47
CA ALA A 158 0.93 -19.47 16.98
C ALA A 158 0.81 -20.13 15.61
N ALA A 159 -0.21 -20.96 15.39
CA ALA A 159 -0.46 -21.63 14.11
C ALA A 159 -0.80 -20.63 12.99
N GLU A 160 -1.61 -19.62 13.29
CA GLU A 160 -1.95 -18.55 12.34
C GLU A 160 -0.71 -17.71 11.96
N ALA A 161 0.12 -17.35 12.94
CA ALA A 161 1.37 -16.64 12.67
C ALA A 161 2.35 -17.49 11.84
N GLU A 162 2.48 -18.78 12.14
CA GLU A 162 3.35 -19.71 11.39
C GLU A 162 2.90 -19.89 9.93
N ALA A 163 1.59 -19.99 9.69
CA ALA A 163 1.04 -20.04 8.34
C ALA A 163 1.40 -18.78 7.52
N LEU A 164 1.34 -17.60 8.14
CA LEU A 164 1.74 -16.34 7.50
C LEU A 164 3.24 -16.27 7.25
N VAL A 165 4.09 -16.79 8.15
CA VAL A 165 5.54 -16.88 7.91
C VAL A 165 5.83 -17.69 6.64
N ALA A 166 5.14 -18.82 6.46
CA ALA A 166 5.28 -19.63 5.25
C ALA A 166 4.81 -18.88 4.00
N GLN A 167 3.66 -18.18 4.07
CA GLN A 167 3.14 -17.38 2.97
C GLN A 167 4.10 -16.25 2.56
N VAL A 168 4.60 -15.48 3.53
CA VAL A 168 5.59 -14.40 3.31
C VAL A 168 6.86 -14.97 2.67
N ARG A 169 7.35 -16.11 3.14
CA ARG A 169 8.53 -16.77 2.58
C ARG A 169 8.33 -17.13 1.10
N THR A 170 7.19 -17.73 0.76
CA THR A 170 6.87 -18.08 -0.64
C THR A 170 6.77 -16.83 -1.51
N ARG A 171 6.03 -15.81 -1.07
CA ARG A 171 5.88 -14.55 -1.81
C ARG A 171 7.21 -13.84 -2.06
N LYS A 172 8.14 -13.86 -1.09
CA LYS A 172 9.51 -13.34 -1.28
C LYS A 172 10.28 -14.08 -2.38
N GLN A 173 10.14 -15.40 -2.45
CA GLN A 173 10.79 -16.22 -3.47
C GLN A 173 10.18 -15.93 -4.85
N ASP A 174 8.85 -15.88 -4.94
CA ASP A 174 8.13 -15.57 -6.18
C ASP A 174 8.50 -14.18 -6.70
N LEU A 175 8.47 -13.17 -5.83
CA LEU A 175 8.87 -11.80 -6.16
C LEU A 175 10.32 -11.75 -6.66
N SER A 176 11.26 -12.41 -5.97
CA SER A 176 12.67 -12.46 -6.41
C SER A 176 12.81 -13.07 -7.81
N GLY A 177 12.00 -14.09 -8.12
CA GLY A 177 11.95 -14.70 -9.45
C GLY A 177 11.41 -13.75 -10.51
N GLN A 178 10.33 -13.02 -10.21
CA GLN A 178 9.73 -12.04 -11.12
C GLN A 178 10.64 -10.83 -11.34
N ILE A 179 11.31 -10.32 -10.30
CA ILE A 179 12.34 -9.27 -10.42
C ILE A 179 13.44 -9.70 -11.38
N ALA A 180 13.91 -10.96 -11.28
CA ALA A 180 14.90 -11.49 -12.21
C ALA A 180 14.37 -11.53 -13.66
N GLN A 181 13.08 -11.78 -13.87
CA GLN A 181 12.44 -11.73 -15.19
C GLN A 181 12.34 -10.29 -15.72
N VAL A 182 11.95 -9.32 -14.88
CA VAL A 182 11.92 -7.89 -15.23
C VAL A 182 13.30 -7.42 -15.64
N ARG A 183 14.34 -7.74 -14.85
CA ARG A 183 15.75 -7.42 -15.18
C ARG A 183 16.21 -8.05 -16.49
N GLY A 184 15.81 -9.30 -16.75
CA GLY A 184 16.08 -9.97 -18.02
C GLY A 184 15.43 -9.26 -19.20
N ALA A 185 14.14 -8.95 -19.10
CA ALA A 185 13.40 -8.23 -20.13
C ALA A 185 13.98 -6.82 -20.37
N LEU A 186 14.32 -6.09 -19.31
CA LEU A 186 15.02 -4.82 -19.37
C LEU A 186 16.36 -4.95 -20.10
N ALA A 187 17.14 -6.01 -19.83
CA ALA A 187 18.41 -6.27 -20.51
C ALA A 187 18.23 -6.62 -21.99
N ASP A 188 17.09 -7.15 -22.40
CA ASP A 188 16.76 -7.49 -23.78
C ASP A 188 16.14 -6.32 -24.57
N LEU A 189 15.72 -5.24 -23.90
CA LEU A 189 15.13 -4.07 -24.59
C LEU A 189 16.10 -3.46 -25.63
N PRO A 190 15.58 -2.96 -26.76
CA PRO A 190 16.34 -2.16 -27.71
C PRO A 190 17.06 -0.98 -27.05
N ALA A 191 18.22 -0.60 -27.58
CA ALA A 191 19.02 0.50 -27.02
C ALA A 191 18.28 1.84 -27.04
N ALA A 192 17.40 2.06 -28.01
CA ALA A 192 16.54 3.24 -28.08
C ALA A 192 15.57 3.29 -26.89
N ASP A 193 14.87 2.19 -26.60
CA ASP A 193 13.92 2.11 -25.50
C ASP A 193 14.60 2.28 -24.14
N LYS A 194 15.76 1.63 -23.94
CA LYS A 194 16.59 1.82 -22.73
C LYS A 194 17.00 3.28 -22.53
N ALA A 195 17.38 3.96 -23.61
CA ALA A 195 17.78 5.37 -23.55
C ALA A 195 16.59 6.29 -23.23
N GLU A 196 15.39 5.94 -23.68
CA GLU A 196 14.15 6.67 -23.38
C GLU A 196 13.75 6.51 -21.91
N ILE A 197 13.61 5.27 -21.43
CA ILE A 197 13.13 4.99 -20.06
C ILE A 197 14.12 5.40 -18.97
N GLY A 198 15.42 5.45 -19.29
CA GLY A 198 16.49 5.86 -18.39
C GLY A 198 16.72 7.37 -18.33
N GLN A 199 15.85 8.19 -18.91
CA GLN A 199 15.96 9.66 -18.91
C GLN A 199 14.70 10.31 -18.40
N VAL A 200 14.86 11.44 -17.69
CA VAL A 200 13.75 12.33 -17.33
C VAL A 200 13.22 12.99 -18.60
N GLN A 201 12.00 12.66 -18.97
CA GLN A 201 11.28 13.17 -20.14
C GLN A 201 10.58 14.49 -19.84
N ASP A 202 10.01 14.65 -18.64
CA ASP A 202 9.22 15.82 -18.30
C ASP A 202 9.90 16.74 -17.29
N ASN A 203 10.45 17.85 -17.80
CA ASN A 203 11.05 18.92 -17.00
C ASN A 203 10.07 20.07 -16.68
N GLY A 204 8.76 19.79 -16.76
CA GLY A 204 7.70 20.76 -16.50
C GLY A 204 7.69 21.28 -15.06
N SER A 205 7.05 22.43 -14.87
CA SER A 205 6.76 23.00 -13.54
C SER A 205 5.28 22.82 -13.27
N TYR A 206 4.96 22.12 -12.18
CA TYR A 206 3.60 21.83 -11.75
C TYR A 206 3.35 22.50 -10.40
N LEU A 207 2.15 23.03 -10.20
CA LEU A 207 1.75 23.71 -8.96
C LEU A 207 0.42 23.13 -8.50
N GLY A 208 0.35 22.83 -7.20
CA GLY A 208 -0.86 22.37 -6.55
C GLY A 208 -1.59 23.46 -5.79
N PRO A 209 -2.76 23.13 -5.20
CA PRO A 209 -3.48 24.04 -4.34
C PRO A 209 -2.65 24.36 -3.08
N PRO A 210 -2.78 25.56 -2.49
CA PRO A 210 -2.01 25.93 -1.31
C PRO A 210 -2.16 24.92 -0.15
N GLY A 211 -1.06 24.64 0.55
CA GLY A 211 -1.02 23.76 1.72
C GLY A 211 -0.41 22.38 1.43
N ALA A 212 -0.73 21.41 2.29
CA ALA A 212 -0.07 20.11 2.34
C ALA A 212 -0.10 19.33 1.01
N ALA A 213 -1.16 19.48 0.20
CA ALA A 213 -1.24 18.84 -1.11
C ALA A 213 -0.16 19.35 -2.08
N ASN A 214 0.09 20.66 -2.12
CA ASN A 214 1.19 21.21 -2.91
C ASN A 214 2.55 20.84 -2.31
N ASP A 215 2.70 20.81 -0.99
CA ASP A 215 3.97 20.44 -0.37
C ASP A 215 4.36 18.99 -0.69
N ALA A 216 3.40 18.06 -0.64
CA ALA A 216 3.59 16.68 -1.07
C ALA A 216 3.91 16.59 -2.56
N LEU A 217 3.17 17.30 -3.41
CA LEU A 217 3.43 17.35 -4.85
C LEU A 217 4.84 17.87 -5.17
N GLN A 218 5.27 18.97 -4.54
CA GLN A 218 6.62 19.50 -4.75
C GLN A 218 7.69 18.55 -4.23
N ALA A 219 7.43 17.85 -3.12
CA ALA A 219 8.33 16.81 -2.63
C ALA A 219 8.49 15.67 -3.65
N ALA A 220 7.40 15.12 -4.18
CA ALA A 220 7.45 14.08 -5.21
C ALA A 220 8.20 14.57 -6.48
N LEU A 221 7.88 15.77 -6.97
CA LEU A 221 8.54 16.36 -8.15
C LEU A 221 10.03 16.66 -7.94
N SER A 222 10.47 16.85 -6.69
CA SER A 222 11.89 17.01 -6.34
C SER A 222 12.70 15.72 -6.51
N LYS A 223 12.01 14.58 -6.65
CA LYS A 223 12.59 13.26 -6.83
C LYS A 223 12.58 12.78 -8.27
N ARG A 224 12.19 13.63 -9.23
CA ARG A 224 12.38 13.31 -10.64
C ARG A 224 13.84 12.94 -10.92
N GLY A 225 14.03 11.81 -11.59
CA GLY A 225 15.34 11.23 -11.85
C GLY A 225 15.86 10.27 -10.78
N ALA A 226 15.15 10.07 -9.67
CA ALA A 226 15.46 9.00 -8.72
C ALA A 226 15.18 7.64 -9.36
N GLU A 227 15.99 6.63 -9.02
CA GLU A 227 15.84 5.28 -9.55
C GLU A 227 14.68 4.55 -8.87
N TYR A 228 14.06 3.64 -9.62
CA TYR A 228 13.11 2.69 -9.05
C TYR A 228 13.86 1.57 -8.33
N GLU A 229 13.46 1.27 -7.09
CA GLU A 229 13.93 0.10 -6.35
C GLU A 229 12.75 -0.52 -5.60
N TRP A 230 12.58 -1.83 -5.73
CA TRP A 230 11.53 -2.60 -5.06
C TRP A 230 11.59 -2.36 -3.55
N ALA A 231 10.43 -2.06 -2.96
CA ALA A 231 10.20 -1.77 -1.57
C ALA A 231 10.90 -0.50 -1.03
N ALA A 232 11.53 0.31 -1.88
CA ALA A 232 12.24 1.51 -1.45
C ALA A 232 11.29 2.66 -1.08
N THR A 233 11.63 3.38 -0.01
CA THR A 233 10.79 4.47 0.57
C THR A 233 11.48 5.82 0.57
N GLY A 234 12.53 5.98 -0.25
CA GLY A 234 13.31 7.20 -0.35
C GLY A 234 14.45 7.33 0.67
N PRO A 235 15.16 8.47 0.63
CA PRO A 235 14.88 9.64 -0.21
C PRO A 235 15.52 9.60 -1.61
N ASN A 236 16.30 8.55 -1.95
CA ASN A 236 17.09 8.52 -3.19
C ASN A 236 16.56 7.52 -4.23
N GLU A 237 15.86 6.50 -3.78
CA GLU A 237 15.27 5.42 -4.58
C GLU A 237 13.86 5.14 -4.06
N PHE A 238 12.94 4.75 -4.94
CA PHE A 238 11.53 4.63 -4.60
C PHE A 238 10.86 3.49 -5.36
N ASP A 239 9.92 2.80 -4.72
CA ASP A 239 8.81 2.17 -5.42
C ASP A 239 7.62 3.16 -5.50
N CYS A 240 6.52 2.73 -6.11
CA CYS A 240 5.37 3.59 -6.39
C CYS A 240 4.75 4.18 -5.11
N SER A 241 4.41 3.33 -4.15
CA SER A 241 3.76 3.71 -2.89
C SER A 241 4.74 4.27 -1.85
N GLY A 242 6.02 3.97 -1.97
CA GLY A 242 7.13 4.58 -1.24
C GLY A 242 7.35 6.04 -1.64
N LEU A 243 7.24 6.37 -2.93
CA LEU A 243 7.30 7.77 -3.39
C LEU A 243 6.17 8.60 -2.79
N THR A 244 4.93 8.12 -2.88
CA THR A 244 3.75 8.84 -2.38
C THR A 244 3.80 8.98 -0.86
N SER A 245 4.11 7.90 -0.13
CA SER A 245 4.20 7.93 1.33
C SER A 245 5.32 8.85 1.82
N TRP A 246 6.48 8.84 1.17
CA TRP A 246 7.57 9.75 1.46
C TRP A 246 7.19 11.22 1.17
N ALA A 247 6.54 11.48 0.03
CA ALA A 247 6.13 12.82 -0.37
C ALA A 247 5.11 13.43 0.60
N TYR A 248 4.06 12.69 0.96
CA TYR A 248 3.08 13.16 1.95
C TYR A 248 3.69 13.33 3.34
N LYS A 249 4.67 12.50 3.72
CA LYS A 249 5.39 12.68 4.98
C LYS A 249 6.15 14.01 5.03
N GLN A 250 6.68 14.50 3.90
CA GLN A 250 7.28 15.86 3.83
C GLN A 250 6.26 16.97 4.07
N ALA A 251 4.99 16.72 3.72
CA ALA A 251 3.87 17.60 4.02
C ALA A 251 3.26 17.40 5.42
N GLY A 252 3.89 16.58 6.27
CA GLY A 252 3.42 16.29 7.63
C GLY A 252 2.25 15.30 7.71
N ILE A 253 1.93 14.58 6.62
CA ILE A 253 0.83 13.61 6.55
C ILE A 253 1.42 12.22 6.42
N ALA A 254 1.14 11.35 7.39
CA ALA A 254 1.47 9.93 7.29
C ALA A 254 0.36 9.20 6.51
N ILE A 255 0.73 8.53 5.42
CA ILE A 255 -0.16 7.61 4.70
C ILE A 255 0.42 6.19 4.76
N PRO A 256 -0.40 5.15 4.57
CA PRO A 256 0.07 3.77 4.60
C PRO A 256 1.17 3.45 3.57
N ARG A 257 1.89 2.36 3.81
CA ARG A 257 3.03 1.96 2.99
C ARG A 257 2.63 1.38 1.63
N THR A 258 1.51 0.66 1.55
CA THR A 258 1.09 -0.08 0.36
C THR A 258 0.05 0.72 -0.44
N SER A 259 0.02 0.59 -1.76
CA SER A 259 -0.92 1.35 -2.59
C SER A 259 -2.38 0.97 -2.29
N ARG A 260 -2.67 -0.30 -2.01
CA ARG A 260 -4.01 -0.78 -1.60
C ARG A 260 -4.49 -0.15 -0.29
N GLN A 261 -3.60 0.00 0.69
CA GLN A 261 -3.94 0.67 1.94
C GLN A 261 -4.08 2.18 1.72
N GLN A 262 -3.26 2.80 0.88
CA GLN A 262 -3.39 4.22 0.52
C GLN A 262 -4.74 4.51 -0.16
N TYR A 263 -5.23 3.61 -1.02
CA TYR A 263 -6.54 3.74 -1.69
C TYR A 263 -7.70 3.89 -0.70
N THR A 264 -7.64 3.18 0.43
CA THR A 264 -8.69 3.21 1.46
C THR A 264 -8.47 4.24 2.58
N ALA A 265 -7.28 4.85 2.65
CA ALA A 265 -6.93 5.80 3.71
C ALA A 265 -7.53 7.21 3.52
N GLY A 266 -7.95 7.55 2.29
CA GLY A 266 -8.37 8.89 1.90
C GLY A 266 -9.86 9.04 1.60
N LYS A 267 -10.21 10.21 1.07
CA LYS A 267 -11.53 10.48 0.48
C LYS A 267 -11.48 10.17 -1.01
N ALA A 268 -12.43 9.36 -1.50
CA ALA A 268 -12.56 9.11 -2.93
C ALA A 268 -12.85 10.41 -3.71
N VAL A 269 -12.09 10.62 -4.78
CA VAL A 269 -12.24 11.74 -5.73
C VAL A 269 -12.53 11.16 -7.11
N SER A 270 -13.54 11.69 -7.78
CA SER A 270 -13.86 11.26 -9.14
C SER A 270 -12.84 11.80 -10.14
N LEU A 271 -12.61 11.08 -11.25
CA LEU A 271 -11.60 11.45 -12.25
C LEU A 271 -11.84 12.84 -12.89
N ASP A 272 -13.06 13.33 -12.89
CA ASP A 272 -13.44 14.66 -13.37
C ASP A 272 -13.21 15.78 -12.34
N ALA A 273 -12.96 15.42 -11.08
CA ALA A 273 -12.72 16.33 -9.97
C ALA A 273 -11.26 16.35 -9.48
N LEU A 274 -10.35 15.67 -10.19
CA LEU A 274 -8.93 15.56 -9.81
C LEU A 274 -8.26 16.91 -9.62
N GLN A 275 -7.53 17.03 -8.52
CA GLN A 275 -6.69 18.17 -8.15
C GLN A 275 -5.24 17.72 -7.98
N PRO A 276 -4.26 18.57 -8.34
CA PRO A 276 -2.86 18.21 -8.14
C PRO A 276 -2.57 17.88 -6.67
N GLY A 277 -1.92 16.75 -6.45
CA GLY A 277 -1.74 16.13 -5.13
C GLY A 277 -2.63 14.91 -4.92
N ASP A 278 -3.75 14.75 -5.63
CA ASP A 278 -4.57 13.54 -5.53
C ASP A 278 -3.79 12.28 -5.95
N LEU A 279 -4.05 11.15 -5.29
CA LEU A 279 -3.44 9.87 -5.63
C LEU A 279 -4.30 9.11 -6.65
N LEU A 280 -3.63 8.53 -7.64
CA LEU A 280 -4.20 7.71 -8.71
C LEU A 280 -3.76 6.28 -8.51
N PHE A 281 -4.71 5.35 -8.56
CA PHE A 281 -4.48 3.93 -8.32
C PHE A 281 -4.81 3.14 -9.57
N TYR A 282 -3.98 2.16 -9.89
CA TYR A 282 -4.11 1.33 -11.09
C TYR A 282 -4.25 -0.13 -10.71
N ASP A 283 -5.19 -0.80 -11.36
CA ASP A 283 -5.46 -2.23 -11.28
C ASP A 283 -5.34 -2.88 -12.68
N ASP A 284 -5.62 -4.17 -12.75
CA ASP A 284 -5.62 -4.98 -13.99
C ASP A 284 -6.86 -4.77 -14.88
N GLY A 285 -7.62 -3.70 -14.67
CA GLY A 285 -8.85 -3.37 -15.38
C GLY A 285 -10.11 -4.01 -14.79
N THR A 286 -10.01 -4.75 -13.69
CA THR A 286 -11.15 -5.39 -13.03
C THR A 286 -11.99 -4.42 -12.19
N GLY A 287 -11.42 -3.29 -11.76
CA GLY A 287 -12.04 -2.39 -10.80
C GLY A 287 -12.02 -2.93 -9.37
N ASP A 288 -11.29 -4.03 -9.10
CA ASP A 288 -11.12 -4.59 -7.77
C ASP A 288 -10.01 -3.84 -7.02
N PRO A 289 -10.29 -3.19 -5.87
CA PRO A 289 -9.26 -2.60 -5.03
C PRO A 289 -8.16 -3.58 -4.59
N GLY A 290 -8.46 -4.88 -4.51
CA GLY A 290 -7.47 -5.92 -4.22
C GLY A 290 -6.50 -6.20 -5.36
N ALA A 291 -6.82 -5.78 -6.59
CA ALA A 291 -5.98 -5.90 -7.77
C ALA A 291 -5.12 -4.65 -8.02
N ILE A 292 -5.19 -3.63 -7.15
CA ILE A 292 -4.33 -2.44 -7.26
C ILE A 292 -2.87 -2.88 -7.14
N HIS A 293 -2.08 -2.45 -8.11
CA HIS A 293 -0.66 -2.80 -8.25
C HIS A 293 0.24 -1.57 -8.40
N HIS A 294 -0.32 -0.38 -8.63
CA HIS A 294 0.47 0.84 -8.83
C HIS A 294 -0.25 2.08 -8.31
N VAL A 295 0.54 3.07 -7.88
CA VAL A 295 0.05 4.37 -7.45
C VAL A 295 0.93 5.50 -8.00
N GLY A 296 0.29 6.57 -8.44
CA GLY A 296 0.94 7.82 -8.82
C GLY A 296 0.26 9.03 -8.20
N MET A 297 0.93 10.18 -8.21
CA MET A 297 0.37 11.43 -7.70
C MET A 297 0.02 12.36 -8.87
N PHE A 298 -1.25 12.75 -8.99
CA PHE A 298 -1.72 13.63 -10.04
C PHE A 298 -1.03 15.00 -9.94
N VAL A 299 -0.49 15.49 -11.06
CA VAL A 299 0.21 16.78 -11.13
C VAL A 299 -0.60 17.86 -11.86
N GLY A 300 -1.77 17.49 -12.38
CA GLY A 300 -2.56 18.32 -13.30
C GLY A 300 -2.37 17.92 -14.76
N ALA A 301 -3.13 18.57 -15.66
CA ALA A 301 -3.01 18.41 -17.11
C ALA A 301 -3.19 16.98 -17.67
N GLY A 302 -3.74 16.03 -16.89
CA GLY A 302 -3.85 14.62 -17.29
C GLY A 302 -2.56 13.83 -17.07
N LYS A 303 -1.69 14.29 -16.16
CA LYS A 303 -0.39 13.70 -15.87
C LYS A 303 -0.26 13.37 -14.39
N MET A 304 0.67 12.49 -14.08
CA MET A 304 1.05 12.10 -12.72
C MET A 304 2.56 11.99 -12.58
N VAL A 305 3.06 12.16 -11.36
CA VAL A 305 4.42 11.79 -10.97
C VAL A 305 4.37 10.45 -10.24
N ASP A 306 5.22 9.52 -10.64
CA ASP A 306 5.25 8.17 -10.10
C ASP A 306 6.65 7.54 -10.24
N ALA A 307 6.85 6.43 -9.52
CA ALA A 307 7.98 5.52 -9.68
C ALA A 307 7.42 4.22 -10.29
N PRO A 308 7.60 3.96 -11.59
CA PRO A 308 6.75 3.02 -12.32
C PRO A 308 7.16 1.55 -12.15
N THR A 309 8.43 1.22 -12.43
CA THR A 309 9.02 -0.11 -12.38
C THR A 309 10.53 -0.01 -12.60
N GLU A 310 11.23 -1.11 -12.38
CA GLU A 310 12.69 -1.21 -12.38
C GLU A 310 13.33 -0.78 -13.69
N GLY A 311 14.36 0.07 -13.61
CA GLY A 311 15.08 0.60 -14.78
C GLY A 311 14.48 1.89 -15.34
N GLN A 312 13.29 2.30 -14.89
CA GLN A 312 12.77 3.64 -15.17
C GLN A 312 13.01 4.56 -13.97
N LEU A 313 13.06 5.85 -14.27
CA LEU A 313 13.21 6.88 -13.25
C LEU A 313 11.84 7.36 -12.74
N VAL A 314 11.84 7.92 -11.54
CA VAL A 314 10.75 8.80 -11.09
C VAL A 314 10.60 9.92 -12.10
N ASP A 315 9.43 10.07 -12.70
CA ASP A 315 9.15 11.11 -13.69
C ASP A 315 7.67 11.45 -13.76
N VAL A 316 7.32 12.50 -14.51
CA VAL A 316 5.95 12.85 -14.82
C VAL A 316 5.52 12.23 -16.15
N ARG A 317 4.52 11.35 -16.10
CA ARG A 317 3.94 10.69 -17.27
C ARG A 317 2.44 10.91 -17.41
N SER A 318 1.86 10.48 -18.53
CA SER A 318 0.41 10.45 -18.71
C SER A 318 -0.26 9.55 -17.66
N MET A 319 -1.34 10.04 -17.04
CA MET A 319 -2.11 9.23 -16.08
C MET A 319 -2.90 8.09 -16.74
N ARG A 320 -2.93 8.02 -18.07
CA ARG A 320 -3.66 6.99 -18.83
C ARG A 320 -2.70 6.07 -19.61
N GLY A 321 -1.40 6.15 -19.31
CA GLY A 321 -0.33 5.59 -20.13
C GLY A 321 0.05 6.50 -21.29
N ASP A 322 1.27 6.34 -21.81
CA ASP A 322 1.72 6.95 -23.07
C ASP A 322 1.33 6.09 -24.29
N GLU A 323 0.44 5.11 -24.06
CA GLU A 323 0.00 4.19 -25.10
C GLU A 323 -0.75 4.91 -26.22
N PRO A 324 -0.41 4.60 -27.48
CA PRO A 324 -1.16 5.05 -28.64
C PRO A 324 -2.65 4.66 -28.56
N MET A 325 -3.51 5.67 -28.42
CA MET A 325 -4.95 5.51 -28.27
C MET A 325 -5.64 5.33 -29.61
N ARG A 326 -6.61 4.42 -29.72
CA ARG A 326 -7.48 4.37 -30.88
C ARG A 326 -8.53 5.48 -30.79
N VAL A 327 -9.14 5.82 -31.92
CA VAL A 327 -10.23 6.82 -31.99
C VAL A 327 -11.36 6.50 -30.99
N ARG A 328 -11.66 5.21 -30.76
CA ARG A 328 -12.69 4.79 -29.80
C ARG A 328 -12.33 5.14 -28.37
N ASP A 329 -11.05 5.04 -28.01
CA ASP A 329 -10.53 5.30 -26.68
C ASP A 329 -10.56 6.81 -26.44
N VAL A 330 -10.09 7.60 -27.43
CA VAL A 330 -10.18 9.06 -27.40
C VAL A 330 -11.64 9.55 -27.36
N LEU A 331 -12.55 8.87 -28.06
CA LEU A 331 -13.98 9.19 -28.03
C LEU A 331 -14.57 8.93 -26.64
N GLY A 332 -14.28 7.77 -26.04
CA GLY A 332 -14.69 7.45 -24.67
C GLY A 332 -14.26 8.55 -23.70
N ASP A 333 -13.02 9.04 -23.87
CA ASP A 333 -12.45 10.08 -23.03
C ASP A 333 -13.11 11.44 -23.22
N LEU A 334 -13.40 11.85 -24.45
CA LEU A 334 -14.04 13.14 -24.73
C LEU A 334 -15.54 13.13 -24.42
N ASN A 335 -16.19 11.97 -24.53
CA ASN A 335 -17.61 11.80 -24.24
C ASN A 335 -17.95 11.83 -22.75
N THR A 336 -16.95 11.87 -21.87
CA THR A 336 -17.14 12.20 -20.45
C THR A 336 -17.72 13.60 -20.22
N ARG A 337 -17.60 14.52 -21.19
CA ARG A 337 -18.05 15.93 -21.05
C ARG A 337 -19.00 16.42 -22.14
N ARG A 338 -19.04 15.78 -23.30
CA ARG A 338 -19.88 16.17 -24.46
C ARG A 338 -20.21 14.95 -25.30
N ASP A 339 -21.45 14.79 -25.75
CA ASP A 339 -21.79 13.67 -26.64
C ASP A 339 -21.29 13.93 -28.08
N LEU A 340 -20.04 13.55 -28.35
CA LEU A 340 -19.42 13.68 -29.66
C LEU A 340 -19.68 12.42 -30.50
N ALA A 341 -19.81 12.61 -31.81
CA ALA A 341 -19.83 11.49 -32.74
C ALA A 341 -18.42 10.95 -32.99
N TYR A 342 -18.29 9.63 -33.17
CA TYR A 342 -17.03 8.95 -33.49
C TYR A 342 -16.31 9.58 -34.70
N THR A 343 -17.05 9.91 -35.76
CA THR A 343 -16.51 10.53 -36.97
C THR A 343 -15.94 11.92 -36.73
N THR A 344 -16.50 12.67 -35.78
CA THR A 344 -15.98 13.97 -35.35
C THR A 344 -14.61 13.82 -34.70
N VAL A 345 -14.48 12.90 -33.74
CA VAL A 345 -13.21 12.63 -33.06
C VAL A 345 -12.16 12.13 -34.06
N MET A 346 -12.55 11.20 -34.94
CA MET A 346 -11.70 10.72 -36.03
C MET A 346 -11.17 11.86 -36.91
N THR A 347 -12.06 12.77 -37.34
CA THR A 347 -11.71 13.89 -38.22
C THR A 347 -10.82 14.91 -37.50
N VAL A 348 -11.07 15.17 -36.21
CA VAL A 348 -10.23 16.05 -35.40
C VAL A 348 -8.83 15.46 -35.22
N LEU A 349 -8.72 14.16 -34.91
CA LEU A 349 -7.43 13.48 -34.80
C LEU A 349 -6.65 13.48 -36.11
N ASP A 350 -7.32 13.28 -37.26
CA ASP A 350 -6.68 13.40 -38.58
C ASP A 350 -6.19 14.83 -38.86
N ASN A 351 -6.99 15.84 -38.51
CA ASN A 351 -6.59 17.25 -38.63
C ASN A 351 -5.41 17.59 -37.72
N LEU A 352 -5.40 17.09 -36.48
CA LEU A 352 -4.30 17.27 -35.54
C LEU A 352 -3.03 16.57 -36.04
N HIS A 353 -3.18 15.39 -36.64
CA HIS A 353 -2.06 14.67 -37.23
C HIS A 353 -1.43 15.44 -38.39
N ARG A 354 -2.23 15.96 -39.31
CA ARG A 354 -1.75 16.81 -40.41
C ARG A 354 -1.06 18.08 -39.94
N LYS A 355 -1.40 18.56 -38.74
CA LYS A 355 -0.76 19.73 -38.11
C LYS A 355 0.46 19.37 -37.26
N ALA A 356 0.84 18.09 -37.19
CA ALA A 356 1.89 17.55 -36.32
C ALA A 356 1.65 17.76 -34.82
N TRP A 357 0.38 17.82 -34.39
CA TRP A 357 0.01 17.88 -32.96
C TRP A 357 -0.10 16.49 -32.35
N VAL A 358 -0.42 15.49 -33.18
CA VAL A 358 -0.44 14.07 -32.81
C VAL A 358 0.25 13.27 -33.90
N ALA A 359 0.96 12.21 -33.53
CA ALA A 359 1.41 11.20 -34.45
C ALA A 359 0.35 10.10 -34.54
N ARG A 360 0.45 9.30 -35.60
CA ARG A 360 -0.37 8.11 -35.73
C ARG A 360 0.39 7.01 -36.43
N ASP A 361 0.05 5.78 -36.09
CA ASP A 361 0.43 4.61 -36.85
C ASP A 361 -0.79 3.72 -37.13
N ARG A 362 -0.68 2.92 -38.17
CA ARG A 362 -1.77 2.09 -38.67
C ARG A 362 -1.73 0.72 -37.99
N ASP A 363 -2.77 0.43 -37.22
CA ASP A 363 -2.98 -0.85 -36.53
C ASP A 363 -4.19 -1.56 -37.17
N GLY A 364 -3.91 -2.47 -38.10
CA GLY A 364 -4.90 -3.17 -38.91
C GLY A 364 -5.77 -2.22 -39.75
N ARG A 365 -7.06 -2.08 -39.39
CA ARG A 365 -8.01 -1.15 -40.04
C ARG A 365 -8.17 0.18 -39.30
N ALA A 366 -7.53 0.36 -38.15
CA ALA A 366 -7.62 1.55 -37.33
C ALA A 366 -6.28 2.29 -37.29
N TYR A 367 -6.30 3.51 -36.76
CA TYR A 367 -5.09 4.25 -36.40
C TYR A 367 -5.03 4.35 -34.89
N ARG A 368 -3.82 4.21 -34.35
CA ARG A 368 -3.49 4.60 -32.98
C ARG A 368 -2.81 5.96 -32.99
N TYR A 369 -3.14 6.81 -32.04
CA TYR A 369 -2.71 8.20 -31.97
C TYR A 369 -2.00 8.47 -30.64
N TRP A 370 -0.93 9.25 -30.70
CA TRP A 370 -0.24 9.74 -29.50
C TRP A 370 0.17 11.21 -29.70
N PRO A 371 0.26 12.00 -28.62
CA PRO A 371 0.58 13.42 -28.73
C PRO A 371 2.03 13.64 -29.19
N LEU A 372 2.25 14.58 -30.11
CA LEU A 372 3.59 15.07 -30.49
C LEU A 372 3.95 16.38 -29.79
N VAL A 373 2.95 17.09 -29.26
CA VAL A 373 3.10 18.41 -28.65
C VAL A 373 2.53 18.37 -27.25
N GLY A 374 3.33 18.75 -26.26
CA GLY A 374 2.89 18.81 -24.86
C GLY A 374 1.79 19.85 -24.64
N ARG A 375 0.94 19.66 -23.62
CA ARG A 375 -0.19 20.58 -23.34
C ARG A 375 0.22 22.03 -23.13
N GLN A 376 1.35 22.27 -22.47
CA GLN A 376 1.88 23.63 -22.25
C GLN A 376 2.32 24.29 -23.55
N GLU A 377 2.91 23.53 -24.46
CA GLU A 377 3.30 24.00 -25.79
C GLU A 377 2.05 24.24 -26.67
N ALA A 378 1.06 23.35 -26.61
CA ALA A 378 -0.24 23.54 -27.25
C ALA A 378 -0.97 24.79 -26.73
N ALA A 379 -0.94 25.05 -25.43
CA ALA A 379 -1.49 26.26 -24.82
C ALA A 379 -0.71 27.52 -25.23
N ALA A 380 0.62 27.45 -25.27
CA ALA A 380 1.48 28.53 -25.79
C ALA A 380 1.17 28.83 -27.26
N HIS A 381 0.96 27.80 -28.09
CA HIS A 381 0.52 27.96 -29.49
C HIS A 381 -0.89 28.55 -29.60
N ALA A 382 -1.80 28.22 -28.68
CA ALA A 382 -3.13 28.83 -28.65
C ALA A 382 -3.05 30.31 -28.28
N LEU A 383 -2.32 30.66 -27.22
CA LEU A 383 -2.05 32.04 -26.82
C LEU A 383 -1.37 32.82 -27.95
N ARG A 384 -0.41 32.20 -28.63
CA ARG A 384 0.27 32.82 -29.77
C ARG A 384 -0.68 33.11 -30.92
N ARG A 385 -1.56 32.15 -31.27
CA ARG A 385 -2.60 32.37 -32.27
C ARG A 385 -3.55 33.50 -31.90
N VAL A 386 -3.93 33.61 -30.62
CA VAL A 386 -4.76 34.73 -30.15
C VAL A 386 -4.03 36.05 -30.35
N LEU A 387 -2.78 36.15 -29.88
CA LEU A 387 -1.94 37.35 -30.06
C LEU A 387 -1.79 37.72 -31.53
N ASP A 388 -1.42 36.77 -32.39
CA ASP A 388 -1.21 37.00 -33.82
C ASP A 388 -2.52 37.40 -34.53
N SER A 389 -3.69 36.99 -34.03
CA SER A 389 -5.00 37.36 -34.58
C SER A 389 -5.48 38.77 -34.22
N THR A 390 -4.85 39.42 -33.22
CA THR A 390 -5.31 40.72 -32.70
C THR A 390 -4.80 41.92 -33.51
N GLY A 391 -3.76 41.74 -34.33
CA GLY A 391 -3.11 42.82 -35.07
C GLY A 391 -2.21 43.74 -34.21
N ASP A 392 -2.34 43.71 -32.88
CA ASP A 392 -1.46 44.40 -31.91
C ASP A 392 -1.08 43.49 -30.73
N PRO A 393 -0.15 42.53 -30.95
CA PRO A 393 0.33 41.66 -29.88
C PRO A 393 0.98 42.41 -28.71
N GLU A 394 1.60 43.57 -28.98
CA GLU A 394 2.32 44.35 -27.98
C GLU A 394 1.35 45.01 -26.99
N GLY A 395 0.30 45.67 -27.50
CA GLY A 395 -0.74 46.27 -26.67
C GLY A 395 -1.47 45.24 -25.80
N VAL A 396 -1.76 44.05 -26.35
CA VAL A 396 -2.39 42.96 -25.58
C VAL A 396 -1.48 42.45 -24.46
N LEU A 397 -0.18 42.26 -24.73
CA LEU A 397 0.78 41.84 -23.72
C LEU A 397 0.99 42.91 -22.63
N LEU A 398 1.01 44.19 -23.01
CA LEU A 398 1.11 45.32 -22.07
C LEU A 398 -0.12 45.39 -21.17
N HIS A 399 -1.33 45.27 -21.72
CA HIS A 399 -2.56 45.30 -20.94
C HIS A 399 -2.68 44.06 -20.02
N PHE A 400 -2.26 42.89 -20.50
CA PHE A 400 -2.16 41.70 -19.67
C PHE A 400 -1.17 41.89 -18.52
N ALA A 401 0.02 42.44 -18.78
CA ALA A 401 1.02 42.70 -17.73
C ALA A 401 0.55 43.73 -16.69
N GLN A 402 -0.30 44.68 -17.08
CA GLN A 402 -0.88 45.68 -16.17
C GLN A 402 -2.01 45.13 -15.31
N THR A 403 -2.74 44.12 -15.81
CA THR A 403 -3.88 43.50 -15.12
C THR A 403 -3.54 42.18 -14.44
N ALA A 404 -2.34 41.65 -14.66
CA ALA A 404 -1.83 40.44 -14.02
C ALA A 404 -1.79 40.60 -12.49
N SER A 405 -2.18 39.55 -11.78
CA SER A 405 -2.04 39.44 -10.33
C SER A 405 -0.56 39.47 -9.90
N GLU A 406 -0.32 39.66 -8.61
CA GLU A 406 1.03 39.67 -8.03
C GLU A 406 1.74 38.32 -8.26
N ALA A 407 1.02 37.20 -8.09
CA ALA A 407 1.53 35.86 -8.36
C ALA A 407 1.90 35.64 -9.83
N GLU A 408 1.04 36.06 -10.78
CA GLU A 408 1.32 35.96 -12.21
C GLU A 408 2.49 36.85 -12.64
N SER A 409 2.58 38.05 -12.07
CA SER A 409 3.68 38.98 -12.30
C SER A 409 5.03 38.39 -11.85
N ASP A 410 5.06 37.72 -10.70
CA ASP A 410 6.28 37.06 -10.21
C ASP A 410 6.70 35.87 -11.07
N ILE A 411 5.74 35.07 -11.54
CA ILE A 411 5.99 33.99 -12.51
C ILE A 411 6.62 34.55 -13.78
N LEU A 412 6.05 35.61 -14.36
CA LEU A 412 6.56 36.24 -15.58
C LEU A 412 7.98 36.80 -15.39
N ARG A 413 8.25 37.49 -14.27
CA ARG A 413 9.59 38.02 -13.96
C ARG A 413 10.63 36.90 -13.84
N LYS A 414 10.29 35.81 -13.14
CA LYS A 414 11.18 34.65 -12.97
C LYS A 414 11.45 33.96 -14.30
N ALA A 415 10.43 33.82 -15.16
CA ALA A 415 10.56 33.24 -16.48
C ALA A 415 11.44 34.09 -17.41
N LEU A 416 11.25 35.41 -17.43
CA LEU A 416 12.05 36.32 -18.26
C LEU A 416 13.53 36.36 -17.86
N ARG A 417 13.85 36.22 -16.57
CA ARG A 417 15.24 36.12 -16.07
C ARG A 417 15.95 34.84 -16.50
N ARG A 418 15.20 33.76 -16.74
CA ARG A 418 15.74 32.45 -17.15
C ARG A 418 15.91 32.29 -18.66
N LYS A 419 15.35 33.19 -19.47
CA LYS A 419 15.46 33.12 -20.94
C LYS A 419 16.90 33.48 -21.37
N PRO A 420 17.65 32.57 -22.02
CA PRO A 420 18.99 32.90 -22.49
C PRO A 420 18.92 34.05 -23.50
N ARG A 421 19.75 35.09 -23.30
CA ARG A 421 19.89 36.17 -24.28
C ARG A 421 20.43 35.54 -25.57
N LYS A 422 19.62 35.50 -26.62
CA LYS A 422 20.10 35.23 -27.98
C LYS A 422 21.20 36.26 -28.28
N ARG A 423 22.41 35.78 -28.57
CA ARG A 423 23.48 36.58 -29.17
C ARG A 423 23.25 36.69 -30.67
#